data_AF-A0A4V3SVV8-F1
#
_entry.id   AF-A0A4V3SVV8-F1
#
_cell.length_a   1.000
_cell.length_b   1.000
_cell.length_c   1.000
_cell.angle_alpha   90.00
_cell.angle_beta   90.00
_cell.angle_gamma   90.00
#
_symmetry.space_group_name_H-M   'P 1'
#
loop_
_entity.id
_entity.type
_entity.pdbx_description
1 polymer ?
#
loop_
_entity_poly.entity_id
_entity_poly.type
_entity_poly.pdbx_seq_one_letter_code
_entity_poly.pdbx_strand_id
1 'polypeptide(L)'
;MGLLLDVEDTAVTRQTAEALARVGTVAAVRLIALAVAEADDNQADWLQTGAHDALVGADSVPDVAAACANLARDQEEAVRRAAADISAWADDTRR
;
A
#
# COMPACT_ATOMS: atom_id res chain seq x y z
N MET A 1 2.96 1.76 -13.42
CA MET A 1 3.75 1.84 -12.18
C MET A 1 4.63 3.08 -12.05
N GLY A 2 4.81 3.93 -13.09
CA GLY A 2 5.82 5.00 -13.06
C GLY A 2 5.83 5.95 -11.85
N LEU A 3 4.67 6.28 -11.25
CA LEU A 3 4.61 7.12 -10.03
C LEU A 3 4.73 6.34 -8.71
N LEU A 4 4.39 5.05 -8.71
CA LEU A 4 4.48 4.18 -7.52
C LEU A 4 5.86 3.52 -7.40
N LEU A 5 6.60 3.42 -8.51
CA LEU A 5 7.93 2.86 -8.60
C LEU A 5 8.83 3.87 -9.30
N ASP A 6 8.77 5.12 -8.86
CA ASP A 6 9.63 6.17 -9.40
C ASP A 6 11.05 5.95 -8.86
N VAL A 7 11.96 5.57 -9.75
CA VAL A 7 13.36 5.28 -9.44
C VAL A 7 14.17 6.57 -9.26
N GLU A 8 13.71 7.68 -9.85
CA GLU A 8 14.40 8.98 -9.80
C GLU A 8 13.97 9.80 -8.57
N ASP A 9 12.71 9.64 -8.12
CA ASP A 9 12.16 10.37 -6.97
C ASP A 9 11.31 9.50 -6.02
N THR A 10 11.93 9.06 -4.93
CA THR A 10 11.23 8.26 -3.91
C THR A 10 10.19 9.05 -3.10
N ALA A 11 10.22 10.39 -3.14
CA ALA A 11 9.17 11.20 -2.53
C ALA A 11 7.85 11.05 -3.32
N VAL A 12 7.91 10.90 -4.65
CA VAL A 12 6.75 10.63 -5.50
C VAL A 12 6.15 9.26 -5.19
N THR A 13 7.01 8.24 -5.01
CA THR A 13 6.60 6.90 -4.57
C THR A 13 5.82 6.95 -3.24
N ARG A 14 6.38 7.63 -2.23
CA ARG A 14 5.74 7.80 -0.91
C ARG A 14 4.40 8.52 -1.01
N GLN A 15 4.35 9.68 -1.67
CA GLN A 15 3.14 10.52 -1.76
C GLN A 15 2.03 9.82 -2.56
N THR A 16 2.39 9.07 -3.60
CA THR A 16 1.42 8.32 -4.40
C THR A 16 0.83 7.16 -3.58
N ALA A 17 1.66 6.43 -2.84
CA ALA A 17 1.21 5.39 -1.92
C ALA A 17 0.28 5.95 -0.83
N GLU A 18 0.64 7.09 -0.24
CA GLU A 18 -0.18 7.77 0.76
C GLU A 18 -1.56 8.17 0.20
N ALA A 19 -1.58 8.80 -0.97
CA ALA A 19 -2.83 9.23 -1.60
C ALA A 19 -3.76 8.03 -1.91
N LEU A 20 -3.21 6.93 -2.44
CA LEU A 20 -3.99 5.71 -2.73
C LEU A 20 -4.48 5.03 -1.45
N ALA A 21 -3.66 4.98 -0.40
CA ALA A 21 -4.04 4.42 0.89
C ALA A 21 -5.17 5.25 1.54
N ARG A 22 -5.14 6.58 1.43
CA ARG A 22 -6.24 7.46 1.88
C ARG A 22 -7.53 7.23 1.09
N VAL A 23 -7.46 6.85 -0.19
CA VAL A 23 -8.63 6.44 -0.98
C VAL A 23 -9.20 5.12 -0.47
N GLY A 24 -8.35 4.17 -0.09
CA GLY A 24 -8.71 2.94 0.63
C GLY A 24 -9.69 1.98 -0.08
N THR A 25 -9.93 2.18 -1.38
CA THR A 25 -10.75 1.25 -2.17
C THR A 25 -9.96 -0.01 -2.52
N VAL A 26 -10.65 -1.12 -2.81
CA VAL A 26 -10.02 -2.36 -3.28
C VAL A 26 -9.12 -2.11 -4.49
N ALA A 27 -9.55 -1.28 -5.44
CA ALA A 27 -8.75 -0.95 -6.62
C ALA A 27 -7.48 -0.16 -6.26
N ALA A 28 -7.57 0.80 -5.33
CA ALA A 28 -6.42 1.57 -4.89
C ALA A 28 -5.40 0.70 -4.14
N VAL A 29 -5.88 -0.14 -3.21
CA VAL A 29 -5.01 -1.07 -2.46
C VAL A 29 -4.41 -2.12 -3.40
N ARG A 30 -5.14 -2.55 -4.45
CA ARG A 30 -4.59 -3.46 -5.47
C ARG A 30 -3.44 -2.83 -6.24
N LEU A 31 -3.51 -1.53 -6.57
CA LEU A 31 -2.41 -0.83 -7.23
C LEU A 31 -1.17 -0.75 -6.33
N ILE A 32 -1.36 -0.51 -5.02
CA ILE A 32 -0.26 -0.56 -4.05
C ILE A 32 0.31 -1.99 -3.98
N ALA A 33 -0.53 -3.02 -3.91
CA ALA A 33 -0.10 -4.42 -3.85
C ALA A 33 0.72 -4.84 -5.08
N LEU A 34 0.33 -4.39 -6.27
CA LEU A 34 1.12 -4.59 -7.49
C LEU A 34 2.48 -3.86 -7.40
N ALA A 35 2.52 -2.67 -6.80
CA ALA A 35 3.78 -1.94 -6.58
C ALA A 35 4.70 -2.70 -5.65
N VAL A 36 4.19 -3.16 -4.51
CA VAL A 36 4.95 -3.93 -3.52
C VAL A 36 5.51 -5.21 -4.12
N ALA A 37 4.76 -5.88 -5.00
CA ALA A 37 5.23 -7.10 -5.65
C ALA A 37 6.38 -6.87 -6.65
N GLU A 38 6.51 -5.66 -7.19
CA GLU A 38 7.50 -5.30 -8.22
C GLU A 38 8.67 -4.46 -7.65
N ALA A 39 8.50 -3.87 -6.47
CA ALA A 39 9.44 -2.95 -5.85
C ALA A 39 10.77 -3.63 -5.45
N ASP A 40 11.87 -2.89 -5.60
CA ASP A 40 13.09 -3.20 -4.85
C ASP A 40 12.96 -2.79 -3.37
N ASP A 41 13.92 -3.20 -2.54
CA ASP A 41 13.91 -2.94 -1.10
C ASP A 41 13.77 -1.45 -0.77
N ASN A 42 14.43 -0.57 -1.53
CA ASN A 42 14.36 0.87 -1.29
C ASN A 42 12.97 1.41 -1.65
N GLN A 43 12.40 1.00 -2.78
CA GLN A 43 11.04 1.39 -3.18
C GLN A 43 9.98 0.84 -2.21
N ALA A 44 10.15 -0.38 -1.72
CA ALA A 44 9.25 -1.02 -0.76
C ALA A 44 9.17 -0.23 0.55
N ASP A 45 10.31 0.26 1.06
CA ASP A 45 10.36 1.12 2.26
C ASP A 45 9.53 2.40 2.08
N TRP A 46 9.60 3.04 0.91
CA TRP A 46 8.84 4.26 0.63
C TRP A 46 7.34 4.01 0.41
N LEU A 47 6.97 2.87 -0.21
CA LEU A 47 5.58 2.43 -0.31
C LEU A 47 4.98 2.17 1.07
N GLN A 48 5.72 1.47 1.94
CA GLN A 48 5.32 1.23 3.33
C GLN A 48 5.17 2.55 4.09
N THR A 49 6.14 3.46 3.97
CA THR A 49 6.09 4.77 4.64
C THR A 49 4.86 5.56 4.21
N GLY A 50 4.55 5.61 2.91
CA GLY A 50 3.36 6.32 2.41
C GLY A 50 2.05 5.71 2.91
N ALA A 51 1.95 4.38 2.91
CA ALA A 51 0.80 3.68 3.47
C ALA A 51 0.63 3.98 4.97
N HIS A 52 1.73 3.99 5.73
CA HIS A 52 1.74 4.33 7.15
C HIS A 52 1.33 5.79 7.41
N ASP A 53 1.83 6.74 6.63
CA ASP A 53 1.49 8.17 6.72
C ASP A 53 -0.03 8.40 6.55
N ALA A 54 -0.66 7.65 5.65
CA ALA A 54 -2.12 7.69 5.44
C ALA A 54 -2.91 7.15 6.65
N LEU A 55 -2.38 6.13 7.32
CA LEU A 55 -3.04 5.44 8.43
C LEU A 55 -2.93 6.21 9.75
N VAL A 56 -1.78 6.81 10.03
CA VAL A 56 -1.56 7.63 11.24
C VAL A 56 -2.25 8.99 11.15
N GLY A 57 -2.35 9.55 9.95
CA GLY A 57 -2.83 10.91 9.71
C GLY A 57 -4.33 11.06 9.41
N ALA A 58 -5.18 10.07 9.67
CA ALA A 58 -6.61 10.16 9.35
C ALA A 58 -7.52 9.77 10.52
N ASP A 59 -8.44 10.67 10.88
CA ASP A 59 -9.50 10.44 11.88
C ASP A 59 -10.47 9.30 11.48
N SER A 60 -10.52 8.97 10.19
CA SER A 60 -11.23 7.81 9.65
C SER A 60 -10.61 7.38 8.31
N VAL A 61 -9.65 6.46 8.34
CA VAL A 61 -9.15 5.83 7.10
C VAL A 61 -10.27 4.93 6.56
N PRO A 62 -10.65 5.03 5.28
CA PRO A 62 -11.45 3.98 4.63
C PRO A 62 -10.73 2.63 4.78
N ASP A 63 -11.48 1.56 4.96
CA ASP A 63 -10.97 0.31 5.55
C ASP A 63 -9.97 -0.44 4.64
N VAL A 64 -8.70 -0.01 4.67
CA VAL A 64 -7.56 -0.67 4.02
C VAL A 64 -7.49 -2.14 4.45
N ALA A 65 -7.84 -2.46 5.69
CA ALA A 65 -7.89 -3.84 6.16
C ALA A 65 -9.01 -4.64 5.47
N ALA A 66 -10.20 -4.07 5.27
CA ALA A 66 -11.25 -4.70 4.48
C ALA A 66 -10.86 -4.85 3.00
N ALA A 67 -10.15 -3.87 2.43
CA ALA A 67 -9.62 -3.98 1.07
C ALA A 67 -8.59 -5.13 0.96
N CYS A 68 -7.65 -5.23 1.90
CA CYS A 68 -6.71 -6.35 1.98
C CYS A 68 -7.42 -7.70 2.18
N ALA A 69 -8.47 -7.76 3.02
CA ALA A 69 -9.26 -8.98 3.21
C ALA A 69 -9.99 -9.44 1.94
N ASN A 70 -10.37 -8.51 1.06
CA ASN A 70 -10.88 -8.85 -0.27
C ASN A 70 -9.77 -9.39 -1.17
N LEU A 71 -8.62 -8.70 -1.21
CA LEU A 71 -7.46 -9.07 -2.04
C LEU A 71 -6.76 -10.36 -1.60
N ALA A 72 -6.99 -10.84 -0.38
CA ALA A 72 -6.56 -12.18 0.05
C ALA A 72 -7.14 -13.31 -0.82
N ARG A 73 -8.18 -13.02 -1.62
CA ARG A 73 -8.79 -13.94 -2.59
C ARG A 73 -8.51 -13.56 -4.05
N ASP A 74 -7.62 -12.59 -4.32
CA ASP A 74 -7.25 -12.20 -5.68
C ASP A 74 -6.66 -13.41 -6.43
N GLN A 75 -6.84 -13.46 -7.75
CA GLN A 75 -6.35 -14.57 -8.57
C GLN A 75 -4.82 -14.55 -8.67
N GLU A 76 -4.21 -13.38 -8.59
CA GLU A 76 -2.77 -13.20 -8.67
C GLU A 76 -2.11 -13.46 -7.30
N GLU A 77 -1.19 -14.43 -7.25
CA GLU A 77 -0.48 -14.79 -6.00
C GLU A 77 0.32 -13.63 -5.43
N ALA A 78 0.98 -12.86 -6.31
CA ALA A 78 1.74 -11.68 -5.94
C ALA A 78 0.88 -10.66 -5.20
N VAL A 79 -0.33 -10.38 -5.72
CA VAL A 79 -1.30 -9.46 -5.10
C VAL A 79 -1.77 -9.99 -3.74
N ARG A 80 -2.04 -11.30 -3.62
CA ARG A 80 -2.43 -11.91 -2.33
C ARG A 80 -1.34 -11.76 -1.27
N ARG A 81 -0.08 -12.00 -1.64
CA ARG A 81 1.08 -11.89 -0.74
C ARG A 81 1.29 -10.44 -0.32
N ALA A 82 1.34 -9.52 -1.27
CA ALA A 82 1.49 -8.10 -1.00
C ALA A 82 0.33 -7.52 -0.16
N ALA A 83 -0.92 -7.99 -0.37
CA ALA A 83 -2.04 -7.57 0.46
C ALA A 83 -1.89 -8.02 1.93
N ALA A 84 -1.24 -9.16 2.19
CA ALA A 84 -0.91 -9.60 3.54
C ALA A 84 0.16 -8.70 4.17
N ASP A 85 1.18 -8.30 3.40
CA ASP A 85 2.23 -7.37 3.85
C ASP A 85 1.64 -5.99 4.20
N ILE A 86 0.79 -5.44 3.34
CA ILE A 86 0.08 -4.18 3.58
C ILE A 86 -0.83 -4.26 4.82
N SER A 87 -1.51 -5.40 5.03
CA SER A 87 -2.31 -5.62 6.23
C SER A 87 -1.45 -5.60 7.50
N ALA A 88 -0.25 -6.17 7.45
CA ALA A 88 0.68 -6.18 8.58
C ALA A 88 1.15 -4.76 8.94
N TRP A 89 1.41 -3.92 7.93
CA TRP A 89 1.73 -2.49 8.16
C TRP A 89 0.59 -1.76 8.87
N ALA A 90 -0.65 -2.03 8.48
CA ALA A 90 -1.82 -1.42 9.12
C ALA A 90 -2.01 -1.89 10.57
N ASP A 91 -1.68 -3.14 10.88
CA ASP A 91 -1.75 -3.67 12.25
C ASP A 91 -0.65 -3.08 13.16
N ASP A 92 0.55 -2.80 12.62
CA ASP A 92 1.65 -2.14 13.34
C ASP A 92 1.27 -0.73 13.78
N THR A 93 0.55 0.03 12.93
CA THR A 93 0.11 1.40 13.26
C THR A 93 -0.90 1.49 14.42
N ARG A 94 -1.54 0.37 14.78
CA ARG A 94 -2.56 0.33 15.85
C ARG A 94 -2.03 -0.13 17.22
N ARG A 95 -0.75 -0.50 17.32
CA ARG A 95 -0.10 -0.91 18.57
C ARG A 95 0.49 0.26 19.34
#